data_AF-A0A5M8SC95-F1
#
_entry.id   AF-A0A5M8SC95-F1
#
_cell.length_a   1.000
_cell.length_b   1.000
_cell.length_c   1.000
_cell.angle_alpha   90.00
_cell.angle_beta   90.00
_cell.angle_gamma   90.00
#
_symmetry.space_group_name_H-M   'P 1'
#
loop_
_entity.id
_entity.type
_entity.pdbx_description
1 polymer ?
#
loop_
_entity_poly.entity_id
_entity_poly.type
_entity_poly.pdbx_seq_one_letter_code
_entity_poly.pdbx_strand_id
1 'polypeptide(L)'
;MKGEPFSKRARFNWNGRKVTLWSSRTFLQECVEGSFGPAIFSINVKVRTGDRSLFAANIQADQAQLPIFTQDGRLSHVHTRLLEQPGLSALLAHARLQEEEGAVFTAGNIGIYLKCPDYQRARSVLQKVIDLADAAEIPEERLDLSLLPAEFHSLIPLIQTWAISDDLDREDALESSSDAELKRVFAEIEPYLPSINSYLDAFGAEPPNEQASALETMAELAAEIRLRLAI
;
A
#
# COMPACT_ATOMS: atom_id res chain seq x y z
N MET A 1 -7.55 -13.64 15.66
CA MET A 1 -8.54 -14.32 14.82
C MET A 1 -8.00 -15.61 14.24
N LYS A 2 -8.71 -16.74 14.45
CA LYS A 2 -8.75 -17.80 13.42
C LYS A 2 -9.55 -17.18 12.26
N GLY A 3 -8.86 -16.58 11.31
CA GLY A 3 -9.48 -15.66 10.33
C GLY A 3 -10.25 -16.43 9.27
N GLU A 4 -11.54 -16.14 9.14
CA GLU A 4 -12.26 -16.41 7.90
C GLU A 4 -11.58 -15.60 6.78
N PRO A 5 -11.20 -16.21 5.65
CA PRO A 5 -10.60 -15.47 4.56
C PRO A 5 -11.59 -14.42 4.03
N PHE A 6 -11.08 -13.26 3.65
CA PHE A 6 -11.88 -12.30 2.89
C PHE A 6 -12.32 -12.95 1.57
N SER A 7 -13.60 -12.84 1.24
CA SER A 7 -14.20 -13.51 0.08
C SER A 7 -14.64 -12.54 -1.01
N LYS A 8 -14.66 -11.24 -0.71
CA LYS A 8 -15.01 -10.17 -1.65
C LYS A 8 -14.05 -9.02 -1.49
N ARG A 9 -13.76 -8.37 -2.61
CA ARG A 9 -12.94 -7.16 -2.72
C ARG A 9 -13.70 -6.13 -3.55
N ALA A 10 -13.61 -4.86 -3.18
CA ALA A 10 -14.05 -3.74 -4.01
C ALA A 10 -12.98 -2.64 -3.96
N ARG A 11 -12.60 -2.12 -5.13
CA ARG A 11 -11.65 -1.01 -5.28
C ARG A 11 -12.33 0.14 -5.99
N PHE A 12 -12.18 1.35 -5.48
CA PHE A 12 -12.78 2.55 -6.06
C PHE A 12 -12.12 3.82 -5.55
N ASN A 13 -12.38 4.93 -6.24
CA ASN A 13 -11.98 6.25 -5.77
C ASN A 13 -13.09 6.91 -4.94
N TRP A 14 -12.75 7.45 -3.78
CA TRP A 14 -13.65 8.23 -2.94
C TRP A 14 -12.92 9.46 -2.42
N ASN A 15 -13.47 10.65 -2.69
CA ASN A 15 -12.91 11.94 -2.27
C ASN A 15 -11.45 12.13 -2.73
N GLY A 16 -11.11 11.62 -3.92
CA GLY A 16 -9.75 11.71 -4.46
C GLY A 16 -8.76 10.67 -3.92
N ARG A 17 -9.21 9.76 -3.03
CA ARG A 17 -8.40 8.64 -2.51
C ARG A 17 -8.78 7.32 -3.14
N LYS A 18 -7.77 6.50 -3.42
CA LYS A 18 -7.97 5.07 -3.70
C LYS A 18 -8.36 4.35 -2.40
N VAL A 19 -9.46 3.62 -2.47
CA VAL A 19 -10.02 2.85 -1.36
C VAL A 19 -10.16 1.40 -1.79
N THR A 20 -9.62 0.50 -0.97
CA THR A 20 -9.87 -0.94 -1.09
C THR A 20 -10.69 -1.42 0.10
N LEU A 21 -11.80 -2.10 -0.19
CA LEU A 21 -12.62 -2.80 0.80
C LEU A 21 -12.46 -4.31 0.64
N TRP A 22 -12.20 -5.01 1.74
CA TRP A 22 -12.28 -6.46 1.80
C TRP A 22 -13.36 -6.89 2.78
N SER A 23 -14.20 -7.86 2.40
CA SER A 23 -15.25 -8.35 3.29
C SER A 23 -15.30 -9.88 3.37
N SER A 24 -15.55 -10.37 4.58
CA SER A 24 -15.96 -11.74 4.89
C SER A 24 -17.37 -11.72 5.48
N ARG A 25 -17.87 -12.84 6.03
CA ARG A 25 -19.15 -12.83 6.75
C ARG A 25 -19.06 -12.04 8.06
N THR A 26 -17.86 -11.90 8.61
CA THR A 26 -17.65 -11.39 9.96
C THR A 26 -16.94 -10.04 9.97
N PHE A 27 -16.09 -9.77 8.99
CA PHE A 27 -15.24 -8.57 8.99
C PHE A 27 -15.39 -7.76 7.71
N LEU A 28 -15.31 -6.45 7.88
CA LEU A 28 -15.02 -5.49 6.82
C LEU A 28 -13.66 -4.88 7.13
N GLN A 29 -12.73 -4.96 6.19
CA GLN A 29 -11.50 -4.17 6.19
C GLN A 29 -11.68 -3.01 5.22
N GLU A 30 -11.49 -1.81 5.72
CA GLU A 30 -11.47 -0.57 4.95
C GLU A 30 -10.02 -0.11 4.86
N CYS A 31 -9.52 0.17 3.66
CA CYS A 31 -8.13 0.55 3.46
C CYS A 31 -8.05 1.75 2.54
N VAL A 32 -7.36 2.79 3.01
CA VAL A 32 -7.09 4.00 2.25
C VAL A 32 -5.60 4.01 1.92
N GLU A 33 -5.31 4.12 0.63
CA GLU A 33 -3.95 4.14 0.09
C GLU A 33 -3.34 5.54 0.18
N GLY A 34 -2.03 5.59 0.36
CA GLY A 34 -1.21 6.80 0.41
C GLY A 34 0.19 6.51 0.95
N SER A 35 1.01 7.53 1.13
CA SER A 35 2.36 7.38 1.69
C SER A 35 2.42 7.82 3.15
N PHE A 36 2.61 6.89 4.09
CA PHE A 36 2.55 7.15 5.54
C PHE A 36 3.87 6.85 6.29
N GLY A 37 4.93 6.52 5.55
CA GLY A 37 6.26 6.24 6.08
C GLY A 37 6.48 4.78 6.49
N PRO A 38 7.73 4.35 6.67
CA PRO A 38 8.11 2.92 6.64
C PRO A 38 7.65 2.08 7.84
N ALA A 39 7.02 2.69 8.85
CA ALA A 39 6.75 2.03 10.11
C ALA A 39 5.41 1.27 10.09
N ILE A 40 5.47 -0.05 10.29
CA ILE A 40 4.28 -0.89 10.42
C ILE A 40 3.88 -1.02 11.88
N PHE A 41 2.64 -0.67 12.21
CA PHE A 41 2.08 -0.87 13.54
C PHE A 41 0.57 -1.06 13.52
N SER A 42 0.02 -1.51 14.64
CA SER A 42 -1.42 -1.68 14.80
C SER A 42 -1.93 -1.22 16.14
N ILE A 43 -3.21 -0.90 16.19
CA ILE A 43 -3.92 -0.45 17.40
C ILE A 43 -5.08 -1.39 17.65
N ASN A 44 -5.25 -1.81 18.90
CA ASN A 44 -6.32 -2.67 19.42
C ASN A 44 -6.35 -4.12 18.90
N VAL A 45 -5.65 -4.42 17.81
CA VAL A 45 -5.45 -5.78 17.29
C VAL A 45 -3.97 -6.03 17.03
N LYS A 46 -3.53 -7.28 17.12
CA LYS A 46 -2.19 -7.69 16.67
C LYS A 46 -2.18 -7.95 15.18
N VAL A 47 -1.20 -7.40 14.45
CA VAL A 47 -0.88 -7.84 13.09
C VAL A 47 -0.47 -9.31 13.13
N ARG A 48 -1.05 -10.15 12.25
CA ARG A 48 -0.74 -11.59 12.16
C ARG A 48 -0.08 -12.00 10.84
N THR A 49 0.29 -11.04 9.99
CA THR A 49 1.01 -11.27 8.75
C THR A 49 2.50 -11.38 9.03
N GLY A 50 3.03 -12.60 9.19
CA GLY A 50 4.46 -12.95 9.17
C GLY A 50 5.34 -12.46 10.33
N ASP A 51 5.08 -11.26 10.85
CA ASP A 51 5.90 -10.55 11.80
C ASP A 51 5.45 -10.73 13.25
N ARG A 52 6.41 -10.55 14.17
CA ARG A 52 6.11 -10.41 15.60
C ARG A 52 5.23 -9.17 15.80
N SER A 53 4.23 -9.25 16.66
CA SER A 53 3.39 -8.12 17.06
C SER A 53 3.43 -8.02 18.58
N LEU A 54 4.33 -7.17 19.06
CA LEU A 54 4.67 -6.98 20.46
C LEU A 54 4.03 -5.69 20.96
N PHE A 55 3.52 -5.73 22.20
CA PHE A 55 2.96 -4.56 22.86
C PHE A 55 4.04 -3.48 23.00
N ALA A 56 3.72 -2.26 22.57
CA ALA A 56 4.63 -1.12 22.62
C ALA A 56 4.17 -0.05 23.63
N ALA A 57 2.89 0.33 23.58
CA ALA A 57 2.31 1.38 24.43
C ALA A 57 0.77 1.31 24.43
N ASN A 58 0.13 2.21 25.15
CA ASN A 58 -1.31 2.49 25.01
C ASN A 58 -1.52 3.87 24.39
N ILE A 59 -2.57 4.02 23.59
CA ILE A 59 -3.12 5.32 23.16
C ILE A 59 -4.47 5.55 23.80
N GLN A 60 -4.71 6.79 24.24
CA GLN A 60 -6.02 7.21 24.74
C GLN A 60 -6.93 7.57 23.56
N ALA A 61 -8.11 6.97 23.52
CA ALA A 61 -9.17 7.28 22.56
C ALA A 61 -10.50 7.44 23.30
N ASP A 62 -10.94 8.68 23.50
CA ASP A 62 -12.08 9.03 24.35
C ASP A 62 -11.94 8.41 25.76
N GLN A 63 -12.84 7.51 26.17
CA GLN A 63 -12.79 6.83 27.47
C GLN A 63 -12.02 5.49 27.44
N ALA A 64 -11.50 5.07 26.29
CA ALA A 64 -10.80 3.81 26.12
C ALA A 64 -9.27 3.98 26.06
N GLN A 65 -8.55 2.99 26.59
CA GLN A 65 -7.12 2.81 26.32
C GLN A 65 -6.94 1.64 25.36
N LEU A 66 -6.37 1.95 24.20
CA LEU A 66 -6.16 0.97 23.14
C LEU A 66 -4.67 0.59 23.10
N PRO A 67 -4.33 -0.71 23.08
CA PRO A 67 -2.94 -1.14 22.98
C PRO A 67 -2.40 -0.90 21.58
N ILE A 68 -1.18 -0.38 21.50
CA ILE A 68 -0.39 -0.26 20.28
C ILE A 68 0.57 -1.45 20.22
N PHE A 69 0.69 -2.04 19.04
CA PHE A 69 1.61 -3.12 18.77
C PHE A 69 2.55 -2.77 17.62
N THR A 70 3.84 -3.04 17.80
CA THR A 70 4.87 -2.89 16.75
C THR A 70 5.65 -4.21 16.61
N GLN A 71 6.57 -4.27 15.66
CA GLN A 71 7.38 -5.46 15.43
C GLN A 71 8.29 -5.82 16.60
N ASP A 72 8.87 -4.81 17.25
CA ASP A 72 9.88 -4.92 18.31
C ASP A 72 9.38 -4.47 19.70
N GLY A 73 8.13 -4.02 19.79
CA GLY A 73 7.54 -3.50 21.04
C GLY A 73 8.04 -2.11 21.41
N ARG A 74 8.59 -1.35 20.46
CA ARG A 74 9.07 0.02 20.67
C ARG A 74 8.42 0.98 19.68
N LEU A 75 8.20 2.21 20.13
CA LEU A 75 7.76 3.31 19.27
C LEU A 75 9.00 4.07 18.77
N SER A 76 9.13 4.15 17.45
CA SER A 76 10.11 5.01 16.78
C SER A 76 9.54 6.41 16.53
N HIS A 77 10.39 7.36 16.13
CA HIS A 77 9.95 8.71 15.79
C HIS A 77 8.89 8.74 14.67
N VAL A 78 8.98 7.81 13.71
CA VAL A 78 7.99 7.68 12.63
C VAL A 78 6.62 7.27 13.19
N HIS A 79 6.58 6.32 14.14
CA HIS A 79 5.35 5.94 14.82
C HIS A 79 4.75 7.14 15.56
N THR A 80 5.58 7.86 16.32
CA THR A 80 5.15 9.01 17.13
C THR A 80 4.50 10.10 16.26
N ARG A 81 5.08 10.42 15.09
CA ARG A 81 4.51 11.42 14.17
C ARG A 81 3.06 11.13 13.77
N LEU A 82 2.72 9.86 13.54
CA LEU A 82 1.35 9.45 13.18
C LEU A 82 0.45 9.38 14.42
N LEU A 83 0.98 8.89 15.54
CA LEU A 83 0.27 8.80 16.81
C LEU A 83 -0.13 10.16 17.38
N GLU A 84 0.64 11.20 17.08
CA GLU A 84 0.38 12.58 17.50
C GLU A 84 -0.58 13.34 16.56
N GLN A 85 -1.02 12.74 15.44
CA GLN A 85 -1.99 13.37 14.56
C GLN A 85 -3.34 13.52 15.28
N PRO A 86 -3.90 14.75 15.38
CA PRO A 86 -5.23 14.95 16.00
C PRO A 86 -6.33 14.11 15.33
N GLY A 87 -6.20 13.88 14.02
CA GLY A 87 -7.11 13.04 13.25
C GLY A 87 -7.15 11.59 13.73
N LEU A 88 -6.05 11.05 14.27
CA LEU A 88 -6.01 9.67 14.73
C LEU A 88 -6.84 9.49 16.00
N SER A 89 -6.66 10.34 17.01
CA SER A 89 -7.47 10.28 18.22
C SER A 89 -8.96 10.45 17.91
N ALA A 90 -9.29 11.36 16.98
CA ALA A 90 -10.67 11.55 16.52
C ALA A 90 -11.23 10.31 15.80
N LEU A 91 -10.43 9.68 14.92
CA LEU A 91 -10.79 8.42 14.25
C LEU A 91 -11.06 7.31 15.27
N LEU A 92 -10.15 7.08 16.22
CA LEU A 92 -10.27 6.00 17.20
C LEU A 92 -11.48 6.20 18.12
N ALA A 93 -11.71 7.43 18.58
CA ALA A 93 -12.88 7.79 19.38
C ALA A 93 -14.20 7.59 18.61
N HIS A 94 -14.21 7.93 17.33
CA HIS A 94 -15.38 7.76 16.45
C HIS A 94 -15.65 6.29 16.12
N ALA A 95 -14.60 5.53 15.80
CA ALA A 95 -14.71 4.12 15.41
C ALA A 95 -15.18 3.21 16.55
N ARG A 96 -14.85 3.58 17.80
CA ARG A 96 -15.20 2.82 19.02
C ARG A 96 -14.84 1.35 18.88
N LEU A 97 -13.57 1.09 18.60
CA LEU A 97 -13.06 -0.24 18.28
C LEU A 97 -13.37 -1.23 19.41
N GLN A 98 -14.01 -2.34 19.05
CA GLN A 98 -14.39 -3.44 19.91
C GLN A 98 -13.30 -4.52 19.96
N GLU A 99 -13.54 -5.57 20.74
CA GLU A 99 -12.68 -6.76 20.70
C GLU A 99 -12.59 -7.32 19.27
N GLU A 100 -11.37 -7.65 18.84
CA GLU A 100 -11.04 -8.12 17.47
C GLU A 100 -11.12 -7.07 16.36
N GLU A 101 -11.51 -5.83 16.66
CA GLU A 101 -11.41 -4.69 15.74
C GLU A 101 -10.09 -3.95 15.95
N GLY A 102 -9.60 -3.26 14.93
CA GLY A 102 -8.33 -2.58 15.05
C GLY A 102 -7.99 -1.70 13.86
N ALA A 103 -6.99 -0.86 14.04
CA ALA A 103 -6.36 -0.12 12.95
C ALA A 103 -4.99 -0.71 12.66
N VAL A 104 -4.59 -0.73 11.39
CA VAL A 104 -3.28 -1.16 10.92
C VAL A 104 -2.71 -0.07 10.03
N PHE A 105 -1.47 0.29 10.27
CA PHE A 105 -0.74 1.31 9.54
C PHE A 105 0.46 0.64 8.89
N THR A 106 0.64 0.89 7.60
CA THR A 106 1.82 0.48 6.84
C THR A 106 2.35 1.67 6.04
N ALA A 107 3.44 1.47 5.31
CA ALA A 107 3.98 2.51 4.44
C ALA A 107 3.00 3.00 3.37
N GLY A 108 2.20 2.10 2.82
CA GLY A 108 1.29 2.39 1.71
C GLY A 108 -0.18 2.59 2.12
N ASN A 109 -0.55 2.30 3.38
CA ASN A 109 -1.96 2.13 3.72
C ASN A 109 -2.31 2.47 5.18
N ILE A 110 -3.50 3.04 5.36
CA ILE A 110 -4.21 3.05 6.64
C ILE A 110 -5.43 2.12 6.53
N GLY A 111 -5.40 1.05 7.29
CA GLY A 111 -6.44 0.03 7.36
C GLY A 111 -7.23 0.07 8.67
N ILE A 112 -8.54 -0.12 8.59
CA ILE A 112 -9.43 -0.35 9.73
C ILE A 112 -10.14 -1.70 9.54
N TYR A 113 -10.18 -2.50 10.60
CA TYR A 113 -10.92 -3.75 10.68
C TYR A 113 -12.14 -3.55 11.58
N LEU A 114 -13.33 -3.72 11.02
CA LEU A 114 -14.61 -3.64 11.71
C LEU A 114 -15.30 -5.01 11.69
N LYS A 115 -15.89 -5.40 12.81
CA LYS A 115 -16.62 -6.65 12.99
C LYS A 115 -18.11 -6.39 12.78
N CYS A 116 -18.69 -7.02 11.76
CA CYS A 116 -20.09 -6.89 11.38
C CYS A 116 -20.63 -5.43 11.42
N PRO A 117 -19.94 -4.44 10.82
CA PRO A 117 -20.45 -3.07 10.84
C PRO A 117 -21.75 -2.97 10.03
N ASP A 118 -22.67 -2.11 10.47
CA ASP A 118 -23.71 -1.62 9.58
C ASP A 118 -23.13 -0.62 8.56
N TYR A 119 -23.92 -0.31 7.53
CA TYR A 119 -23.52 0.60 6.47
C TYR A 119 -23.13 2.00 6.98
N GLN A 120 -23.83 2.52 7.99
CA GLN A 120 -23.58 3.88 8.49
C GLN A 120 -22.26 3.94 9.26
N ARG A 121 -21.99 2.94 10.09
CA ARG A 121 -20.73 2.82 10.82
C ARG A 121 -19.57 2.71 9.84
N ALA A 122 -19.62 1.77 8.91
CA ALA A 122 -18.59 1.58 7.88
C ALA A 122 -18.29 2.89 7.13
N ARG A 123 -19.32 3.49 6.51
CA ARG A 123 -19.19 4.76 5.79
C ARG A 123 -18.59 5.88 6.63
N SER A 124 -19.04 6.04 7.88
CA SER A 124 -18.58 7.13 8.73
C SER A 124 -17.13 6.94 9.19
N VAL A 125 -16.70 5.69 9.41
CA VAL A 125 -15.33 5.36 9.79
C VAL A 125 -14.40 5.54 8.60
N LEU A 126 -14.77 5.03 7.42
CA LEU A 126 -14.00 5.24 6.19
C LEU A 126 -13.76 6.73 5.91
N GLN A 127 -14.78 7.59 6.08
CA GLN A 127 -14.58 9.03 5.94
C GLN A 127 -13.52 9.56 6.92
N LYS A 128 -13.50 9.08 8.17
CA LYS A 128 -12.47 9.46 9.15
C LYS A 128 -11.09 8.91 8.84
N VAL A 129 -11.00 7.75 8.21
CA VAL A 129 -9.73 7.21 7.70
C VAL A 129 -9.20 8.09 6.56
N ILE A 130 -10.07 8.53 5.65
CA ILE A 130 -9.72 9.47 4.58
C ILE A 130 -9.23 10.80 5.17
N ASP A 131 -9.98 11.39 6.12
CA ASP A 131 -9.60 12.64 6.79
C ASP A 131 -8.20 12.52 7.45
N LEU A 132 -7.90 11.36 8.07
CA LEU A 132 -6.59 11.10 8.66
C LEU A 132 -5.51 10.94 7.58
N ALA A 133 -5.78 10.19 6.51
CA ALA A 133 -4.84 10.00 5.41
C ALA A 133 -4.44 11.34 4.80
N ASP A 134 -5.40 12.23 4.53
CA ASP A 134 -5.14 13.57 4.00
C ASP A 134 -4.24 14.42 4.90
N ALA A 135 -4.35 14.27 6.22
CA ALA A 135 -3.54 15.01 7.18
C ALA A 135 -2.15 14.38 7.41
N ALA A 136 -2.05 13.06 7.29
CA ALA A 136 -0.87 12.30 7.65
C ALA A 136 0.08 12.01 6.48
N GLU A 137 -0.41 12.12 5.24
CA GLU A 137 0.34 11.74 4.06
C GLU A 137 1.66 12.51 3.95
N ILE A 138 2.70 11.75 3.63
CA ILE A 138 4.02 12.26 3.34
C ILE A 138 4.08 12.46 1.82
N PRO A 139 4.44 13.65 1.33
CA PRO A 139 4.65 13.84 -0.09
C PRO A 139 5.68 12.83 -0.58
N GLU A 140 5.33 12.01 -1.57
CA GLU A 140 6.30 11.17 -2.24
C GLU A 140 7.32 12.07 -2.92
N GLU A 141 8.60 11.83 -2.63
CA GLU A 141 9.67 12.42 -3.41
C GLU A 141 9.58 11.85 -4.82
N ARG A 142 9.49 12.73 -5.82
CA ARG A 142 9.47 12.29 -7.21
C ARG A 142 10.82 11.66 -7.52
N LEU A 143 10.78 10.40 -7.94
CA LEU A 143 11.95 9.67 -8.41
C LEU A 143 12.63 10.45 -9.54
N ASP A 144 13.89 10.86 -9.32
CA ASP A 144 14.70 11.47 -10.35
C ASP A 144 15.24 10.41 -11.30
N LEU A 145 14.47 10.16 -12.36
CA LEU A 145 14.80 9.21 -13.42
C LEU A 145 15.92 9.70 -14.35
N SER A 146 16.35 10.97 -14.24
CA SER A 146 17.49 11.46 -15.02
C SER A 146 18.82 10.83 -14.61
N LEU A 147 18.86 10.23 -13.41
CA LEU A 147 20.00 9.48 -12.89
C LEU A 147 20.15 8.08 -13.49
N LEU A 148 19.19 7.61 -14.29
CA LEU A 148 19.33 6.37 -15.05
C LEU A 148 20.46 6.48 -16.10
N PRO A 149 21.12 5.36 -16.45
CA PRO A 149 21.96 5.30 -17.63
C PRO A 149 21.25 5.83 -18.88
N ALA A 150 21.99 6.59 -19.71
CA ALA A 150 21.44 7.28 -20.87
C ALA A 150 20.71 6.37 -21.87
N GLU A 151 21.09 5.09 -21.93
CA GLU A 151 20.42 4.10 -22.77
C GLU A 151 18.95 3.88 -22.38
N PHE A 152 18.57 4.12 -21.12
CA PHE A 152 17.19 3.95 -20.63
C PHE A 152 16.37 5.25 -20.66
N HIS A 153 16.93 6.38 -21.08
CA HIS A 153 16.23 7.66 -21.05
C HIS A 153 14.97 7.68 -21.94
N SER A 154 14.97 6.90 -23.02
CA SER A 154 13.77 6.71 -23.86
C SER A 154 12.63 6.01 -23.15
N LEU A 155 12.91 5.21 -22.11
CA LEU A 155 11.90 4.51 -21.31
C LEU A 155 11.28 5.39 -20.22
N ILE A 156 11.84 6.57 -19.92
CA ILE A 156 11.36 7.44 -18.83
C ILE A 156 9.84 7.72 -18.91
N PRO A 157 9.25 8.08 -20.06
CA PRO A 157 7.80 8.30 -20.15
C PRO A 157 6.98 7.03 -19.84
N LEU A 158 7.49 5.86 -20.24
CA LEU A 158 6.85 4.58 -19.94
C LEU A 158 6.97 4.26 -18.46
N ILE A 159 8.15 4.40 -17.87
CA ILE A 159 8.40 4.19 -16.44
C ILE A 159 7.41 5.02 -15.61
N GLN A 160 7.25 6.31 -15.94
CA GLN A 160 6.33 7.21 -15.23
C GLN A 160 4.86 6.78 -15.29
N THR A 161 4.49 5.96 -16.28
CA THR A 161 3.11 5.53 -16.51
C THR A 161 2.88 4.09 -16.02
N TRP A 162 3.87 3.23 -16.16
CA TRP A 162 3.73 1.78 -16.12
C TRP A 162 4.60 1.08 -15.08
N ALA A 163 5.58 1.76 -14.46
CA ALA A 163 6.35 1.20 -13.35
C ALA A 163 5.53 1.21 -12.05
N ILE A 164 4.44 0.46 -12.03
CA ILE A 164 3.56 0.29 -10.87
C ILE A 164 4.15 -0.80 -9.97
N SER A 165 4.70 -0.40 -8.83
CA SER A 165 5.42 -1.29 -7.91
C SER A 165 4.54 -2.29 -7.17
N ASP A 166 3.24 -1.98 -7.00
CA ASP A 166 2.29 -2.89 -6.36
C ASP A 166 1.71 -3.87 -7.39
N ASP A 167 1.91 -5.17 -7.16
CA ASP A 167 1.49 -6.24 -8.07
C ASP A 167 -0.02 -6.22 -8.35
N LEU A 168 -0.84 -5.88 -7.36
CA LEU A 168 -2.29 -5.87 -7.53
C LEU A 168 -2.75 -4.62 -8.30
N ASP A 169 -2.09 -3.48 -8.14
CA ASP A 169 -2.38 -2.29 -8.95
C ASP A 169 -1.93 -2.49 -10.39
N ARG A 170 -0.79 -3.16 -10.59
CA ARG A 170 -0.28 -3.52 -11.92
C ARG A 170 -1.20 -4.52 -12.61
N GLU A 171 -1.70 -5.53 -11.90
CA GLU A 171 -2.73 -6.46 -12.40
C GLU A 171 -3.99 -5.72 -12.85
N ASP A 172 -4.53 -4.82 -12.03
CA ASP A 172 -5.72 -4.01 -12.39
C ASP A 172 -5.45 -3.13 -13.62
N ALA A 173 -4.25 -2.55 -13.75
CA ALA A 173 -3.84 -1.77 -14.92
C ALA A 173 -3.77 -2.65 -16.18
N LEU A 174 -3.23 -3.86 -16.07
CA LEU A 174 -3.23 -4.82 -17.17
C LEU A 174 -4.67 -5.20 -17.56
N GLU A 175 -5.53 -5.56 -16.60
CA GLU A 175 -6.94 -5.94 -16.81
C GLU A 175 -7.76 -4.86 -17.51
N SER A 176 -7.57 -3.61 -17.14
CA SER A 176 -8.28 -2.47 -17.72
C SER A 176 -7.74 -2.01 -19.08
N SER A 177 -6.55 -2.46 -19.47
CA SER A 177 -5.89 -2.04 -20.71
C SER A 177 -6.26 -2.92 -21.90
N SER A 178 -6.25 -2.31 -23.09
CA SER A 178 -6.52 -3.05 -24.33
C SER A 178 -5.30 -3.84 -24.80
N ASP A 179 -5.51 -4.99 -25.44
CA ASP A 179 -4.41 -5.79 -26.00
C ASP A 179 -3.52 -4.99 -26.97
N ALA A 180 -4.10 -4.05 -27.72
CA ALA A 180 -3.35 -3.20 -28.66
C ALA A 180 -2.39 -2.24 -27.94
N GLU A 181 -2.79 -1.74 -26.78
CA GLU A 181 -1.95 -0.89 -25.92
C GLU A 181 -0.85 -1.72 -25.27
N LEU A 182 -1.18 -2.87 -24.69
CA LEU A 182 -0.20 -3.75 -24.07
C LEU A 182 0.87 -4.22 -25.07
N LYS A 183 0.48 -4.55 -26.31
CA LYS A 183 1.42 -4.88 -27.39
C LYS A 183 2.37 -3.72 -27.71
N ARG A 184 1.87 -2.48 -27.69
CA ARG A 184 2.70 -1.30 -27.94
C ARG A 184 3.71 -1.10 -26.82
N VAL A 185 3.23 -1.15 -25.57
CA VAL A 185 4.08 -1.03 -24.38
C VAL A 185 5.16 -2.10 -24.38
N PHE A 186 4.80 -3.36 -24.62
CA PHE A 186 5.78 -4.45 -24.70
C PHE A 186 6.82 -4.24 -25.80
N ALA A 187 6.40 -3.85 -27.01
CA ALA A 187 7.32 -3.60 -28.12
C ALA A 187 8.33 -2.46 -27.86
N GLU A 188 7.98 -1.50 -27.00
CA GLU A 188 8.88 -0.43 -26.58
C GLU A 188 9.86 -0.88 -25.49
N ILE A 189 9.46 -1.78 -24.59
CA ILE A 189 10.31 -2.28 -23.49
C ILE A 189 11.23 -3.43 -23.94
N GLU A 190 10.72 -4.36 -24.75
CA GLU A 190 11.38 -5.61 -25.14
C GLU A 190 12.84 -5.43 -25.60
N PRO A 191 13.17 -4.44 -26.46
CA PRO A 191 14.54 -4.24 -26.92
C PRO A 191 15.55 -3.93 -25.80
N TYR A 192 15.07 -3.40 -24.67
CA TYR A 192 15.88 -2.99 -23.54
C TYR A 192 16.03 -4.07 -22.47
N LEU A 193 15.23 -5.15 -22.49
CA LEU A 193 15.27 -6.20 -21.46
C LEU A 193 16.67 -6.78 -21.22
N PRO A 194 17.50 -7.08 -22.24
CA PRO A 194 18.86 -7.54 -22.00
C PRO A 194 19.74 -6.52 -21.26
N SER A 195 19.64 -5.23 -21.60
CA SER A 195 20.37 -4.16 -20.93
C SER A 195 19.85 -3.93 -19.51
N ILE A 196 18.53 -3.97 -19.30
CA ILE A 196 17.90 -3.85 -17.98
C ILE A 196 18.43 -4.96 -17.06
N ASN A 197 18.36 -6.22 -17.50
CA ASN A 197 18.86 -7.35 -16.71
C ASN A 197 20.35 -7.19 -16.39
N SER A 198 21.16 -6.81 -17.38
CA SER A 198 22.60 -6.59 -17.18
C SER A 198 22.89 -5.46 -16.18
N TYR A 199 22.09 -4.40 -16.19
CA TYR A 199 22.19 -3.28 -15.26
C TYR A 199 21.78 -3.69 -13.83
N LEU A 200 20.70 -4.46 -13.68
CA LEU A 200 20.25 -4.98 -12.39
C LEU A 200 21.25 -5.99 -11.79
N ASP A 201 21.81 -6.88 -12.62
CA ASP A 201 22.82 -7.86 -12.22
C ASP A 201 24.09 -7.20 -11.66
N ALA A 202 24.40 -5.96 -12.09
CA ALA A 202 25.58 -5.22 -11.63
C ALA A 202 25.53 -4.82 -10.15
N PHE A 203 24.34 -4.80 -9.52
CA PHE A 203 24.18 -4.56 -8.08
C PHE A 203 24.56 -5.80 -7.24
N GLY A 204 24.57 -6.98 -7.85
CA GLY A 204 24.96 -8.23 -7.18
C GLY A 204 24.10 -8.54 -5.97
N ALA A 205 24.69 -8.47 -4.78
CA ALA A 205 24.00 -8.71 -3.50
C ALA A 205 23.49 -7.43 -2.83
N GLU A 206 23.83 -6.26 -3.37
CA GLU A 206 23.32 -4.99 -2.86
C GLU A 206 21.90 -4.74 -3.38
N PRO A 207 21.01 -4.15 -2.57
CA PRO A 207 19.68 -3.79 -3.05
C PRO A 207 19.78 -2.72 -4.14
N PRO A 208 18.97 -2.82 -5.22
CA PRO A 208 18.91 -1.78 -6.24
C PRO A 208 18.49 -0.45 -5.63
N ASN A 209 18.97 0.66 -6.21
CA ASN A 209 18.43 1.98 -5.91
C ASN A 209 17.03 2.15 -6.54
N GLU A 210 16.31 3.20 -6.16
CA GLU A 210 14.93 3.41 -6.61
C GLU A 210 14.80 3.50 -8.15
N GLN A 211 15.80 4.07 -8.84
CA GLN A 211 15.81 4.13 -10.30
C GLN A 211 15.96 2.74 -10.92
N ALA A 212 16.83 1.90 -10.35
CA ALA A 212 16.98 0.52 -10.76
C ALA A 212 15.72 -0.31 -10.46
N SER A 213 15.09 -0.12 -9.30
CA SER A 213 13.79 -0.73 -8.98
C SER A 213 12.69 -0.36 -9.97
N ALA A 214 12.68 0.88 -10.48
CA ALA A 214 11.74 1.25 -11.52
C ALA A 214 11.96 0.47 -12.84
N LEU A 215 13.21 0.18 -13.21
CA LEU A 215 13.52 -0.68 -14.36
C LEU A 215 13.18 -2.16 -14.11
N GLU A 216 13.38 -2.64 -12.87
CA GLU A 216 12.95 -3.98 -12.45
C GLU A 216 11.43 -4.14 -12.64
N THR A 217 10.63 -3.19 -12.16
CA THR A 217 9.17 -3.19 -12.37
C THR A 217 8.79 -3.17 -13.86
N MET A 218 9.56 -2.49 -14.72
CA MET A 218 9.33 -2.55 -16.17
C MET A 218 9.61 -3.93 -16.77
N ALA A 219 10.63 -4.63 -16.27
CA ALA A 219 10.94 -6.00 -16.69
C ALA A 219 9.85 -6.99 -16.25
N GLU A 220 9.34 -6.84 -15.01
CA GLU A 220 8.21 -7.61 -14.49
C GLU A 220 6.94 -7.38 -15.33
N LEU A 221 6.60 -6.11 -15.59
CA LEU A 221 5.48 -5.76 -16.45
C LEU A 221 5.61 -6.39 -17.84
N ALA A 222 6.79 -6.34 -18.45
CA ALA A 222 7.00 -6.95 -19.76
C ALA A 222 6.77 -8.47 -19.71
N ALA A 223 7.21 -9.15 -18.65
CA ALA A 223 6.97 -10.58 -18.44
C ALA A 223 5.47 -10.88 -18.26
N GLU A 224 4.75 -10.07 -17.50
CA GLU A 224 3.30 -10.21 -17.27
C GLU A 224 2.49 -9.97 -18.55
N ILE A 225 2.82 -8.93 -19.33
CA ILE A 225 2.22 -8.67 -20.63
C ILE A 225 2.44 -9.87 -21.56
N ARG A 226 3.67 -10.39 -21.59
CA ARG A 226 4.02 -11.56 -22.40
C ARG A 226 3.17 -12.77 -22.04
N LEU A 227 3.05 -13.06 -20.74
CA LEU A 227 2.20 -14.15 -20.23
C LEU A 227 0.73 -13.95 -20.60
N ARG A 228 0.19 -12.73 -20.42
CA ARG A 228 -1.20 -12.39 -20.72
C ARG A 228 -1.54 -12.53 -22.19
N LEU A 229 -0.67 -12.03 -23.07
CA LEU A 229 -0.88 -12.02 -24.51
C LEU A 229 -0.42 -13.30 -25.21
N ALA A 230 0.26 -14.20 -24.47
CA ALA A 230 0.88 -15.42 -24.99
C ALA A 230 1.84 -15.16 -26.17
N ILE A 231 2.70 -14.14 -26.03
CA ILE A 231 3.72 -13.76 -27.02
C ILE A 231 5.14 -14.10 -26.56
#